data_AF-A0A3C1J9R9-F1
#
_entry.id   AF-A0A3C1J9R9-F1
#
_cell.length_a   1.000
_cell.length_b   1.000
_cell.length_c   1.000
_cell.angle_alpha   90.00
_cell.angle_beta   90.00
_cell.angle_gamma   90.00
#
_symmetry.space_group_name_H-M   'P 1'
#
loop_
_entity.id
_entity.type
_entity.pdbx_description
1 polymer ?
#
loop_
_entity_poly.entity_id
_entity_poly.type
_entity_poly.pdbx_seq_one_letter_code
_entity_poly.pdbx_strand_id
1 'polypeptide(L)'
;MSELNHKSVGLKYSVSARKVGAALPLIRRFADFRLYHFPRCQVRPELRPLCRVTLPAEDRVYPAACRGCRLRRGCLGLMLEYYRKFGDAELKPVRA
;
A
#
# COMPACT_ATOMS: atom_id res chain seq x y z
N MET A 1 11.66 1.06 13.58
CA MET A 1 10.44 1.37 14.38
C MET A 1 10.63 0.77 15.77
N SER A 2 10.25 1.46 16.85
CA SER A 2 10.33 0.89 18.20
C SER A 2 9.37 -0.31 18.33
N GLU A 3 9.90 -1.49 18.65
CA GLU A 3 9.11 -2.71 18.85
C GLU A 3 8.12 -2.58 20.01
N LEU A 4 8.45 -1.75 21.02
CA LEU A 4 7.63 -1.51 22.19
C LEU A 4 6.26 -0.91 21.83
N ASN A 5 6.24 0.02 20.88
CA ASN A 5 5.02 0.73 20.49
C ASN A 5 4.24 -0.01 19.40
N HIS A 6 4.82 -1.03 18.78
CA HIS A 6 4.26 -1.67 17.61
C HIS A 6 2.86 -2.25 17.88
N LYS A 7 2.62 -2.82 19.06
CA LYS A 7 1.28 -3.34 19.41
C LYS A 7 0.20 -2.25 19.36
N SER A 8 0.57 -1.01 19.63
CA SER A 8 -0.35 0.13 19.72
C SER A 8 -0.46 0.92 18.42
N VAL A 9 0.60 0.98 17.61
CA VAL A 9 0.63 1.83 16.38
C VAL A 9 0.79 1.04 15.07
N GLY A 10 1.02 -0.26 15.13
CA GLY A 10 1.15 -1.11 13.96
C GLY A 10 -0.15 -1.15 13.15
N LEU A 11 -0.09 -0.73 11.89
CA LEU A 11 -1.27 -0.61 11.04
C LEU A 11 -1.16 -1.49 9.80
N LYS A 12 -2.07 -2.45 9.68
CA LYS A 12 -2.18 -3.33 8.51
C LYS A 12 -2.85 -2.62 7.32
N TYR A 13 -2.45 -2.96 6.09
CA TYR A 13 -3.02 -2.40 4.87
C TYR A 13 -4.52 -2.68 4.74
N SER A 14 -4.99 -3.86 5.10
CA SER A 14 -6.42 -4.21 5.06
C SER A 14 -7.27 -3.25 5.91
N VAL A 15 -6.74 -2.80 7.05
CA VAL A 15 -7.42 -1.84 7.94
C VAL A 15 -7.37 -0.44 7.34
N SER A 16 -6.17 0.04 6.99
CA SER A 16 -5.98 1.42 6.50
C SER A 16 -6.63 1.64 5.14
N ALA A 17 -6.45 0.73 4.18
CA ALA A 17 -7.02 0.84 2.84
C ALA A 17 -8.56 0.86 2.86
N ARG A 18 -9.19 0.13 3.79
CA ARG A 18 -10.64 0.19 4.00
C ARG A 18 -11.08 1.58 4.47
N LYS A 19 -10.38 2.17 5.45
CA LYS A 19 -10.69 3.51 5.97
C LYS A 19 -10.45 4.60 4.92
N VAL A 20 -9.34 4.53 4.19
CA VAL A 20 -9.06 5.43 3.05
C VAL A 20 -10.13 5.27 1.95
N GLY A 21 -10.52 4.04 1.65
CA GLY A 21 -11.59 3.73 0.69
C GLY A 21 -12.94 4.33 1.05
N ALA A 22 -13.28 4.37 2.35
CA ALA A 22 -14.49 5.00 2.86
C ALA A 22 -14.40 6.54 2.83
N ALA A 23 -13.20 7.10 2.95
CA ALA A 23 -12.97 8.54 2.91
C ALA A 23 -12.91 9.12 1.47
N LEU A 24 -13.11 8.32 0.43
CA LEU A 24 -13.03 8.77 -0.98
C LEU A 24 -13.82 10.06 -1.28
N PRO A 25 -15.07 10.26 -0.79
CA PRO A 25 -15.79 11.52 -1.02
C PRO A 25 -15.07 12.75 -0.45
N LEU A 26 -14.43 12.60 0.71
CA LEU A 26 -13.65 13.67 1.34
C LEU A 26 -12.33 13.89 0.59
N ILE A 27 -11.63 12.82 0.21
CA ILE A 27 -10.36 12.88 -0.53
C ILE A 27 -10.51 13.67 -1.84
N ARG A 28 -11.64 13.53 -2.54
CA ARG A 28 -11.94 14.25 -3.79
C ARG A 28 -12.05 15.78 -3.63
N ARG A 29 -12.15 16.29 -2.40
CA ARG A 29 -12.24 17.73 -2.12
C ARG A 29 -10.88 18.41 -2.04
N PHE A 30 -9.79 17.64 -2.00
CA PHE A 30 -8.43 18.18 -1.96
C PHE A 30 -7.89 18.41 -3.37
N ALA A 31 -7.26 19.56 -3.59
CA ALA A 31 -6.63 19.89 -4.87
C ALA A 31 -5.40 19.00 -5.16
N ASP A 32 -4.62 18.67 -4.13
CA ASP A 32 -3.55 17.67 -4.20
C ASP A 32 -3.69 16.73 -3.00
N PHE A 33 -3.83 15.43 -3.29
CA PHE A 33 -3.86 14.38 -2.28
C PHE A 33 -3.10 13.17 -2.80
N ARG A 34 -2.24 12.60 -1.96
CA ARG A 34 -1.37 11.49 -2.32
C ARG A 34 -1.39 10.43 -1.23
N LEU A 35 -1.37 9.18 -1.64
CA LEU A 35 -1.27 8.04 -0.74
C LEU A 35 0.19 7.66 -0.57
N TYR A 36 0.65 7.78 0.67
CA TYR A 36 2.02 7.47 1.09
C TYR A 36 2.16 5.98 1.41
N HIS A 37 3.14 5.31 0.79
CA HIS A 37 3.47 3.90 1.02
C HIS A 37 2.36 2.87 0.78
N PHE A 38 1.42 3.11 -0.14
CA PHE A 38 0.40 2.11 -0.47
C PHE A 38 0.76 1.28 -1.71
N PRO A 39 0.75 -0.07 -1.61
CA PRO A 39 0.67 -0.92 -2.79
C PRO A 39 -0.66 -0.68 -3.51
N ARG A 40 -0.62 -0.45 -4.83
CA ARG A 40 -1.83 -0.15 -5.63
C ARG A 40 -2.89 -1.25 -5.59
N CYS A 41 -2.48 -2.48 -5.31
CA CYS A 41 -3.40 -3.61 -5.18
C CYS A 41 -4.17 -3.63 -3.84
N GLN A 42 -3.76 -2.85 -2.84
CA GLN A 42 -4.47 -2.75 -1.55
C GLN A 42 -5.65 -1.79 -1.59
N VAL A 43 -5.65 -0.85 -2.53
CA VAL A 43 -6.64 0.22 -2.60
C VAL A 43 -7.64 -0.01 -3.74
N ARG A 44 -8.80 0.62 -3.59
CA ARG A 44 -9.83 0.67 -4.64
C ARG A 44 -9.26 1.26 -5.94
N PRO A 45 -9.75 0.86 -7.13
CA PRO A 45 -9.28 1.37 -8.41
C PRO A 45 -9.18 2.90 -8.49
N GLU A 46 -10.16 3.62 -7.95
CA GLU A 46 -10.26 5.08 -7.95
C GLU A 46 -9.14 5.76 -7.16
N LEU A 47 -8.52 5.05 -6.21
CA LEU A 47 -7.44 5.56 -5.36
C LEU A 47 -6.05 5.24 -5.91
N ARG A 48 -5.92 4.30 -6.87
CA ARG A 48 -4.62 3.87 -7.41
C ARG A 48 -3.81 5.00 -8.05
N PRO A 49 -4.41 6.00 -8.74
CA PRO A 49 -3.66 7.14 -9.26
C PRO A 49 -3.00 8.00 -8.18
N LEU A 50 -3.56 7.97 -6.96
CA LEU A 50 -3.05 8.74 -5.81
C LEU A 50 -1.84 8.04 -5.17
N CYS A 51 -1.63 6.75 -5.41
CA CYS A 51 -0.47 6.01 -4.91
C CYS A 51 0.81 6.45 -5.64
N ARG A 52 1.79 6.92 -4.86
CA ARG A 52 3.10 7.34 -5.36
C ARG A 52 4.19 6.33 -4.96
N VAL A 53 5.21 6.25 -5.79
CA VAL A 53 6.44 5.54 -5.44
C VAL A 53 7.30 6.49 -4.62
N THR A 54 7.26 6.35 -3.30
CA THR A 54 7.92 7.25 -2.35
C THR A 54 9.11 6.63 -1.64
N LEU A 55 9.45 5.38 -1.97
CA LEU A 55 10.61 4.66 -1.43
C LEU A 55 11.63 4.36 -2.53
N PRO A 56 12.93 4.33 -2.18
CA PRO A 56 13.99 3.88 -3.08
C PRO A 56 13.89 2.37 -3.33
N ALA A 57 14.70 1.81 -4.22
CA ALA A 57 14.53 0.42 -4.66
C ALA A 57 14.84 -0.60 -3.56
N GLU A 58 15.86 -0.33 -2.76
CA GLU A 58 16.37 -1.11 -1.64
C GLU A 58 15.35 -1.29 -0.51
N ASP A 59 14.44 -0.33 -0.33
CA ASP A 59 13.39 -0.37 0.69
C ASP A 59 12.07 -0.97 0.19
N ARG A 60 12.05 -1.47 -1.05
CA ARG A 60 10.85 -2.01 -1.70
C ARG A 60 10.97 -3.50 -1.97
N VAL A 61 9.91 -4.23 -1.69
CA VAL A 61 9.80 -5.67 -1.94
C VAL A 61 8.64 -5.94 -2.88
N TYR A 62 8.89 -6.80 -3.86
CA TYR A 62 7.88 -7.40 -4.74
C TYR A 62 7.91 -8.92 -4.55
N PRO A 63 7.11 -9.45 -3.61
CA PRO A 63 7.04 -10.88 -3.34
C PRO A 63 6.57 -11.70 -4.55
N ALA A 64 6.65 -13.03 -4.45
CA ALA A 64 6.22 -13.95 -5.51
C ALA A 64 4.78 -13.67 -5.97
N ALA A 65 3.89 -13.28 -5.05
CA ALA A 65 2.51 -12.88 -5.36
C ALA A 65 2.42 -11.74 -6.40
N CYS A 66 3.40 -10.83 -6.45
CA CYS A 66 3.44 -9.72 -7.42
C CYS A 66 3.76 -10.17 -8.85
N ARG A 67 4.21 -11.40 -9.07
CA ARG A 67 4.46 -11.93 -10.41
C ARG A 67 3.15 -11.92 -11.23
N GLY A 68 3.22 -11.34 -12.42
CA GLY A 68 2.05 -11.19 -13.31
C GLY A 68 1.02 -10.12 -12.87
N CYS A 69 1.28 -9.35 -11.80
CA CYS A 69 0.37 -8.27 -11.40
C CYS A 69 0.43 -7.10 -12.40
N ARG A 70 -0.70 -6.78 -13.03
CA ARG A 70 -0.81 -5.68 -14.00
C ARG A 70 -0.52 -4.30 -13.38
N LEU A 71 -0.75 -4.15 -12.08
CA LEU A 71 -0.50 -2.91 -11.37
C LEU A 71 0.97 -2.72 -10.97
N ARG A 72 1.83 -3.74 -11.15
CA ARG A 72 3.22 -3.71 -10.68
C ARG A 72 3.99 -2.52 -11.25
N ARG A 73 3.79 -2.20 -12.54
CA ARG A 73 4.38 -1.02 -13.17
C ARG A 73 3.82 0.24 -12.52
N GLY A 74 4.69 1.00 -11.86
CA GLY A 74 4.32 2.21 -11.11
C GLY A 74 3.69 1.95 -9.74
N CYS A 75 3.72 0.71 -9.22
CA CYS A 75 3.42 0.42 -7.83
C CYS A 75 4.64 0.74 -6.95
N LEU A 76 4.42 0.99 -5.65
CA LEU A 76 5.49 1.01 -4.66
C LEU A 76 5.97 -0.42 -4.31
N GLY A 77 5.09 -1.42 -4.40
CA GLY A 77 5.33 -2.71 -3.75
C GLY A 77 5.09 -2.60 -2.25
N LEU A 78 5.68 -3.51 -1.47
CA LEU A 78 5.69 -3.42 -0.01
C LEU A 78 6.93 -2.68 0.45
N MET A 79 6.82 -1.87 1.50
CA MET A 79 7.99 -1.43 2.27
C MET A 79 8.66 -2.65 2.90
N LEU A 80 9.99 -2.73 2.85
CA LEU A 80 10.75 -3.88 3.36
C LEU A 80 10.43 -4.19 4.83
N GLU A 81 10.40 -3.17 5.68
CA GLU A 81 10.05 -3.31 7.09
C GLU A 81 8.61 -3.80 7.31
N TYR A 82 7.67 -3.35 6.47
CA TYR A 82 6.29 -3.87 6.53
C TYR A 82 6.27 -5.36 6.20
N TYR A 83 6.97 -5.76 5.14
CA TYR A 83 7.04 -7.15 4.71
C TYR A 83 7.68 -8.04 5.78
N ARG A 84 8.78 -7.60 6.40
CA ARG A 84 9.43 -8.33 7.52
C ARG A 84 8.47 -8.58 8.69
N LYS A 85 7.54 -7.66 8.94
CA LYS A 85 6.66 -7.71 10.10
C LYS A 85 5.34 -8.45 9.84
N PHE A 86 4.69 -8.17 8.71
CA PHE A 86 3.34 -8.64 8.40
C PHE A 86 3.30 -9.64 7.25
N GLY A 87 4.41 -9.84 6.54
CA GLY A 87 4.47 -10.64 5.33
C GLY A 87 3.75 -9.97 4.16
N ASP A 88 3.30 -10.80 3.22
CA ASP A 88 2.65 -10.39 1.98
C ASP A 88 1.24 -10.94 1.80
N ALA A 89 0.70 -11.61 2.82
CA ALA A 89 -0.62 -12.26 2.78
C ALA A 89 -1.78 -11.28 2.47
N GLU A 90 -1.61 -10.00 2.75
CA GLU A 90 -2.63 -8.99 2.45
C GLU A 90 -2.65 -8.58 0.98
N LEU A 91 -1.59 -8.85 0.19
CA LEU A 91 -1.51 -8.47 -1.21
C LEU A 91 -2.67 -9.04 -2.03
N LYS A 92 -3.25 -8.21 -2.90
CA LYS A 92 -4.37 -8.59 -3.80
C LYS A 92 -4.01 -8.36 -5.28
N PRO A 93 -3.01 -9.07 -5.83
CA PRO A 93 -2.52 -8.86 -7.19
C PRO A 93 -3.65 -8.86 -8.23
N VAL A 94 -3.62 -7.91 -9.16
CA VAL A 94 -4.61 -7.85 -10.25
C VAL A 94 -4.05 -8.56 -11.47
N ARG A 95 -4.57 -9.76 -11.74
CA ARG A 95 -4.21 -10.59 -12.90
C ARG A 95 -5.29 -10.45 -13.98
N ALA A 96 -4.96 -10.86 -15.21
CA ALA A 96 -5.95 -10.99 -16.29
C ALA A 96 -6.83 -12.21 -16.00
#